data_AF-A0A1M3NHL3-F1
#
_entry.id   AF-A0A1M3NHL3-F1
#
_cell.length_a   1.000
_cell.length_b   1.000
_cell.length_c   1.000
_cell.angle_alpha   90.00
_cell.angle_beta   90.00
_cell.angle_gamma   90.00
#
_symmetry.space_group_name_H-M   'P 1'
#
loop_
_entity.id
_entity.type
_entity.pdbx_description
1 polymer ?
#
loop_
_entity_poly.entity_id
_entity_poly.type
_entity_poly.pdbx_seq_one_letter_code
_entity_poly.pdbx_strand_id
1 'polypeptide(L)'
;MIRRDYLERMIQQLGDALARAVGLAKAGKHDEATREIDTLYDRHIGMPRRMLERLELVSVRSMVGNEKLAALVLLLETEAELRRTKGDTAGAEACERRALALREG
;
A
#
# COMPACT_ATOMS: atom_id res chain seq x y z
N MET A 1 -3.62 16.19 -18.96
CA MET A 1 -4.82 15.39 -18.64
C MET A 1 -4.46 13.98 -18.21
N ILE A 2 -3.81 13.17 -19.06
CA ILE A 2 -3.54 11.73 -18.82
C ILE A 2 -2.98 11.36 -17.42
N ARG A 3 -2.01 12.09 -16.88
CA ARG A 3 -1.39 11.79 -15.56
C ARG A 3 -2.36 11.99 -14.40
N ARG A 4 -3.22 13.01 -14.46
CA ARG A 4 -4.19 13.32 -13.41
C ARG A 4 -5.28 12.25 -13.37
N ASP A 5 -5.79 11.87 -14.55
CA ASP A 5 -6.81 10.83 -14.70
C ASP A 5 -6.28 9.45 -14.27
N TYR A 6 -4.99 9.17 -14.51
CA TYR A 6 -4.34 7.95 -14.03
C TYR A 6 -4.26 7.90 -12.50
N LEU A 7 -3.79 8.98 -11.87
CA LEU A 7 -3.70 9.07 -10.41
C LEU A 7 -5.09 8.96 -9.77
N GLU A 8 -6.10 9.61 -10.34
CA GLU A 8 -7.47 9.58 -9.84
C GLU A 8 -8.08 8.17 -9.92
N ARG A 9 -7.92 7.50 -11.06
CA ARG A 9 -8.32 6.09 -11.21
C ARG A 9 -7.60 5.17 -10.24
N MET A 10 -6.31 5.40 -10.02
CA MET A 10 -5.51 4.60 -9.10
C MET A 10 -5.95 4.82 -7.66
N ILE A 11 -6.18 6.06 -7.24
CA ILE A 11 -6.73 6.38 -5.91
C ILE A 11 -8.09 5.69 -5.72
N GLN A 12 -8.96 5.74 -6.72
CA GLN A 12 -10.25 5.05 -6.66
C GLN A 12 -10.08 3.54 -6.51
N GLN A 13 -9.19 2.92 -7.30
CA GLN A 13 -8.91 1.48 -7.22
C GLN A 13 -8.33 1.07 -5.86
N LEU A 14 -7.46 1.90 -5.29
CA LEU A 14 -6.91 1.71 -3.94
C LEU A 14 -8.00 1.84 -2.87
N GLY A 15 -8.88 2.84 -2.99
CA GLY A 15 -10.02 3.03 -2.09
C GLY A 15 -11.01 1.86 -2.12
N ASP A 16 -11.37 1.38 -3.32
CA ASP A 16 -12.28 0.25 -3.48
C ASP A 16 -11.67 -1.03 -2.91
N ALA A 17 -10.36 -1.24 -3.09
CA ALA A 17 -9.66 -2.39 -2.57
C ALA A 17 -9.46 -2.31 -1.04
N LEU A 18 -9.22 -1.12 -0.49
CA LEU A 18 -9.25 -0.88 0.95
C LEU A 18 -10.62 -1.26 1.53
N ALA A 19 -11.71 -0.78 0.94
CA ALA A 19 -13.05 -1.07 1.41
C ALA A 19 -13.34 -2.58 1.40
N ARG A 20 -12.90 -3.29 0.35
CA ARG A 20 -12.98 -4.76 0.29
C ARG A 20 -12.13 -5.43 1.36
N ALA A 21 -10.88 -5.03 1.51
CA ALA A 21 -9.95 -5.60 2.50
C ALA A 21 -10.45 -5.39 3.93
N VAL A 22 -10.99 -4.22 4.25
CA VAL A 22 -11.62 -3.92 5.54
C VAL A 22 -12.89 -4.77 5.75
N GLY A 23 -13.73 -4.92 4.72
CA GLY A 23 -14.90 -5.79 4.77
C GLY A 23 -14.53 -7.25 5.06
N LEU A 24 -13.51 -7.76 4.37
CA LEU A 24 -12.96 -9.10 4.58
C LEU A 24 -12.35 -9.23 5.99
N ALA A 25 -11.60 -8.23 6.46
CA ALA A 25 -11.03 -8.24 7.79
C ALA A 25 -12.11 -8.26 8.89
N LYS A 26 -13.16 -7.45 8.76
CA LYS A 26 -14.31 -7.48 9.70
C LYS A 26 -15.04 -8.83 9.70
N ALA A 27 -15.03 -9.55 8.59
CA ALA A 27 -15.58 -10.90 8.49
C ALA A 27 -14.61 -12.01 8.99
N GLY A 28 -13.46 -11.64 9.58
CA GLY A 28 -12.43 -12.58 10.04
C GLY A 28 -11.58 -13.20 8.91
N LYS A 29 -11.81 -12.79 7.66
CA LYS A 29 -11.12 -13.30 6.46
C LYS A 29 -9.83 -12.54 6.18
N HIS A 30 -8.94 -12.51 7.17
CA HIS A 30 -7.73 -11.70 7.11
C HIS A 30 -6.76 -12.10 5.99
N ASP A 31 -6.70 -13.38 5.64
CA ASP A 31 -5.84 -13.86 4.55
C ASP A 31 -6.33 -13.37 3.18
N GLU A 32 -7.64 -13.36 2.96
CA GLU A 32 -8.24 -12.81 1.73
C GLU A 32 -7.96 -11.30 1.64
N ALA A 33 -8.10 -10.57 2.76
CA ALA A 33 -7.78 -9.14 2.82
C ALA A 33 -6.29 -8.85 2.52
N THR A 34 -5.39 -9.70 3.02
CA THR A 34 -3.95 -9.55 2.78
C THR A 34 -3.60 -9.80 1.31
N ARG A 35 -4.19 -10.83 0.68
CA ARG A 35 -3.99 -11.11 -0.75
C ARG A 35 -4.49 -9.98 -1.65
N GLU A 36 -5.59 -9.34 -1.28
CA GLU A 36 -6.10 -8.17 -2.01
C GLU A 36 -5.06 -7.05 -2.02
N ILE A 37 -4.48 -6.73 -0.87
CA ILE A 37 -3.42 -5.71 -0.76
C ILE A 37 -2.17 -6.11 -1.56
N ASP A 38 -1.72 -7.37 -1.46
CA ASP A 38 -0.57 -7.86 -2.23
C ASP A 38 -0.78 -7.70 -3.75
N THR A 39 -2.01 -7.92 -4.21
CA THR A 39 -2.39 -7.76 -5.64
C THR A 39 -2.28 -6.31 -6.08
N LEU A 40 -2.60 -5.35 -5.21
CA LEU A 40 -2.45 -3.92 -5.53
C LEU A 40 -0.98 -3.52 -5.64
N TYR A 41 -0.13 -4.04 -4.75
CA TYR A 41 1.31 -3.81 -4.82
C TYR A 41 1.88 -4.31 -6.15
N ASP A 42 1.54 -5.54 -6.54
CA ASP A 42 1.97 -6.10 -7.82
C ASP A 42 1.46 -5.27 -9.01
N ARG A 43 0.18 -4.91 -9.01
CA ARG A 43 -0.45 -4.18 -10.12
C ARG A 43 0.06 -2.74 -10.29
N HIS A 44 0.21 -1.99 -9.20
CA HIS A 44 0.49 -0.55 -9.25
C HIS A 44 1.97 -0.24 -9.11
N ILE A 45 2.68 -1.02 -8.29
CA ILE A 45 4.10 -0.81 -8.05
C ILE A 45 4.93 -1.69 -9.00
N GLY A 46 4.41 -2.85 -9.40
CA GLY A 46 5.17 -3.84 -10.18
C GLY A 46 6.11 -4.67 -9.31
N MET A 47 5.92 -4.65 -8.00
CA MET A 47 6.72 -5.39 -7.05
C MET A 47 5.87 -5.90 -5.88
N PRO A 48 6.07 -7.15 -5.44
CA PRO A 48 5.34 -7.70 -4.31
C PRO A 48 5.76 -7.03 -3.01
N ARG A 49 4.83 -6.92 -2.05
CA ARG A 49 5.03 -6.23 -0.78
C ARG A 49 6.25 -6.73 0.02
N ARG A 50 6.44 -8.04 0.08
CA ARG A 50 7.60 -8.70 0.73
C ARG A 50 8.95 -8.28 0.17
N MET A 51 9.01 -7.94 -1.12
CA MET A 51 10.25 -7.48 -1.74
C MET A 51 10.52 -6.04 -1.34
N LEU A 52 9.49 -5.18 -1.39
CA LEU A 52 9.58 -3.79 -0.93
C LEU A 52 9.99 -3.70 0.54
N GLU A 53 9.57 -4.65 1.37
CA GLU A 53 9.90 -4.75 2.80
C GLU A 53 11.39 -4.96 3.07
N ARG A 54 12.09 -5.61 2.14
CA ARG A 54 13.52 -5.96 2.23
C ARG A 54 14.44 -4.90 1.63
N LEU A 55 13.88 -3.94 0.89
CA LEU A 55 14.65 -2.91 0.21
C LEU A 55 14.83 -1.68 1.11
N GLU A 56 15.99 -1.06 1.01
CA GLU A 56 16.23 0.26 1.59
C GLU A 56 15.38 1.34 0.90
N LEU A 57 15.03 2.40 1.63
CA LEU A 57 14.18 3.48 1.14
C LEU A 57 14.73 4.14 -0.13
N VAL A 58 16.06 4.34 -0.17
CA VAL A 58 16.76 4.90 -1.33
C VAL A 58 16.60 4.01 -2.56
N SER A 59 16.75 2.69 -2.39
CA SER A 59 16.57 1.72 -3.47
C SER A 59 15.12 1.72 -3.96
N VAL A 60 14.15 1.71 -3.05
CA VAL A 60 12.73 1.80 -3.40
C VAL A 60 12.44 3.04 -4.23
N ARG A 61 12.92 4.21 -3.81
CA ARG A 61 12.72 5.47 -4.54
C ARG A 61 13.32 5.43 -5.94
N SER A 62 14.53 4.90 -6.08
CA SER A 62 15.19 4.77 -7.37
C SER A 62 14.48 3.80 -8.33
N MET A 63 13.92 2.70 -7.81
CA MET A 63 13.29 1.65 -8.62
C MET A 63 11.84 1.97 -8.97
N VAL A 64 11.08 2.53 -8.03
CA VAL A 64 9.66 2.84 -8.19
C VAL A 64 9.48 4.12 -9.01
N GLY A 65 10.41 5.07 -8.88
CA GLY A 65 10.36 6.37 -9.52
C GLY A 65 9.32 7.30 -8.87
N ASN A 66 9.49 8.61 -9.10
CA ASN A 66 8.66 9.64 -8.48
C ASN A 66 7.17 9.53 -8.84
N GLU A 67 6.83 8.96 -9.98
CA GLU A 67 5.43 8.79 -10.40
C GLU A 67 4.65 7.80 -9.55
N LYS A 68 5.26 6.67 -9.20
CA LYS A 68 4.61 5.61 -8.42
C LYS A 68 4.85 5.75 -6.92
N LEU A 69 5.73 6.65 -6.50
CA LEU A 69 6.03 6.89 -5.08
C LEU A 69 4.78 7.33 -4.30
N ALA A 70 3.97 8.23 -4.87
CA ALA A 70 2.72 8.64 -4.24
C ALA A 70 1.73 7.47 -4.10
N ALA A 71 1.68 6.58 -5.08
CA ALA A 71 0.88 5.36 -5.03
C ALA A 71 1.33 4.42 -3.92
N LEU A 72 2.65 4.23 -3.80
CA LEU A 72 3.27 3.39 -2.79
C LEU A 72 2.98 3.90 -1.37
N VAL A 73 3.08 5.21 -1.16
CA VAL A 73 2.75 5.83 0.12
C VAL A 73 1.29 5.56 0.48
N LEU A 74 0.35 5.77 -0.46
CA LEU A 74 -1.07 5.52 -0.23
C LEU A 74 -1.34 4.04 0.10
N LEU A 75 -0.65 3.13 -0.57
CA LEU A 75 -0.73 1.69 -0.33
C LEU A 75 -0.23 1.29 1.06
N LEU A 76 0.88 1.89 1.52
CA LEU A 76 1.42 1.65 2.85
C LEU A 76 0.46 2.14 3.95
N GLU A 77 -0.17 3.30 3.77
CA GLU A 77 -1.18 3.80 4.72
C GLU A 77 -2.44 2.93 4.76
N THR A 78 -2.87 2.48 3.59
CA THR A 78 -3.99 1.54 3.42
C THR A 78 -3.71 0.23 4.16
N GLU A 79 -2.51 -0.32 3.97
CA GLU A 79 -2.07 -1.55 4.65
C GLU A 79 -1.96 -1.34 6.17
N ALA A 80 -1.49 -0.18 6.61
CA ALA A 80 -1.43 0.15 8.04
C ALA A 80 -2.81 0.10 8.69
N GLU A 81 -3.81 0.74 8.08
CA GLU A 81 -5.19 0.72 8.56
C GLU A 81 -5.70 -0.73 8.67
N LEU A 82 -5.50 -1.53 7.62
CA LEU A 82 -5.91 -2.94 7.62
C LEU A 82 -5.25 -3.72 8.78
N ARG A 83 -3.96 -3.53 8.99
CA ARG A 83 -3.22 -4.17 10.09
C ARG A 83 -3.74 -3.73 11.45
N ARG A 84 -4.08 -2.44 11.64
CA ARG A 84 -4.74 -1.97 12.88
C ARG A 84 -6.08 -2.65 13.11
N THR A 85 -6.92 -2.80 12.07
CA THR A 85 -8.20 -3.52 12.21
C THR A 85 -8.06 -4.99 12.58
N LYS A 86 -6.92 -5.62 12.23
CA LYS A 86 -6.56 -6.99 12.60
C LYS A 86 -5.94 -7.10 14.01
N GLY A 87 -5.60 -5.98 14.64
CA GLY A 87 -4.85 -5.92 15.90
C GLY A 87 -3.32 -6.06 15.74
N ASP A 88 -2.81 -6.05 14.51
CA ASP A 88 -1.35 -5.98 14.22
C ASP A 88 -0.86 -4.53 14.27
N THR A 89 -0.86 -3.95 15.48
CA THR A 89 -0.45 -2.55 15.68
C THR A 89 1.03 -2.34 15.30
N ALA A 90 1.90 -3.29 15.62
CA ALA A 90 3.32 -3.20 15.29
C ALA A 90 3.57 -3.14 13.78
N GLY A 91 2.89 -3.99 13.01
CA GLY A 91 2.96 -3.97 11.56
C GLY A 91 2.36 -2.70 10.96
N ALA A 92 1.29 -2.17 11.55
CA ALA A 92 0.70 -0.91 11.11
C ALA A 92 1.66 0.27 11.28
N GLU A 93 2.27 0.42 12.45
CA GLU A 93 3.27 1.46 12.70
C GLU A 93 4.47 1.34 11.77
N ALA A 94 4.91 0.11 11.45
CA ALA A 94 6.00 -0.11 10.51
C ALA A 94 5.64 0.41 9.10
N CYS A 95 4.40 0.21 8.66
CA CYS A 95 3.91 0.73 7.39
C CYS A 95 3.84 2.27 7.40
N GLU A 96 3.31 2.86 8.48
CA GLU A 96 3.22 4.32 8.65
C GLU A 96 4.59 4.99 8.66
N ARG A 97 5.54 4.47 9.44
CA ARG A 97 6.92 4.97 9.47
C ARG A 97 7.55 4.95 8.09
N ARG A 98 7.32 3.87 7.33
CA ARG A 98 7.85 3.73 5.98
C ARG A 98 7.17 4.71 5.00
N ALA A 99 5.86 4.89 5.09
CA ALA A 99 5.11 5.85 4.29
C ALA A 99 5.59 7.28 4.53
N LEU A 100 5.80 7.65 5.80
CA LEU A 100 6.31 8.96 6.21
C LEU A 100 7.73 9.19 5.66
N ALA A 101 8.63 8.23 5.85
CA ALA A 101 10.00 8.34 5.36
C ALA A 101 10.06 8.48 3.82
N LEU A 102 9.15 7.82 3.09
CA LEU A 102 9.02 7.98 1.63
C LEU A 102 8.38 9.31 1.21
N ARG A 103 7.65 10.01 2.08
CA ARG A 103 7.18 11.39 1.81
C ARG A 103 8.26 12.44 2.06
N GLU A 104 9.05 12.25 3.11
CA GLU A 104 9.99 13.25 3.60
C GLU A 104 11.37 13.20 2.94
N GLY A 105 11.82 12.02 2.49
CA GLY A 105 13.04 11.88 1.67
C GLY A 105 12.83 12.30 0.23
#